data_AF-C4WTV4-F1
#
_entry.id   AF-C4WTV4-F1
#
_cell.length_a   1.000
_cell.length_b   1.000
_cell.length_c   1.000
_cell.angle_alpha   90.00
_cell.angle_beta   90.00
_cell.angle_gamma   90.00
#
_symmetry.space_group_name_H-M   'P 1'
#
loop_
_entity.id
_entity.type
_entity.pdbx_description
1 polymer ?
#
loop_
_entity_poly.entity_id
_entity_poly.type
_entity_poly.pdbx_seq_one_letter_code
_entity_poly.pdbx_strand_id
1 'polypeptide(L)'
;MHNLRSAVHAALLQLPEKFSEIDLYIAIAGLSYRGDFRMIIGEDKNKVANIVQPQIEKFRTLYTPVFKSMSDRLSINSFLEQDKSSESKLYHLQRLPQNLKNILFRSYKNKLNNDRILEDLAKQDDVSKIVRNGICRIVFYSSLMQSIKGIPTAGLLKSVVYSYSKLNKMVKSMFL
;
A
#
# COMPACT_ATOMS: atom_id res chain seq x y z
N MET A 1 -2.36 16.94 -0.45
CA MET A 1 -3.50 16.62 0.45
C MET A 1 -4.29 15.39 -0.01
N HIS A 2 -4.84 15.35 -1.24
CA HIS A 2 -5.70 14.23 -1.70
C HIS A 2 -5.00 12.86 -1.69
N ASN A 3 -3.73 12.78 -2.10
CA ASN A 3 -2.99 11.51 -2.14
C ASN A 3 -2.76 10.89 -0.75
N LEU A 4 -2.48 11.71 0.28
CA LEU A 4 -2.23 11.23 1.64
C LEU A 4 -3.48 10.58 2.24
N ARG A 5 -4.64 11.21 2.09
CA ARG A 5 -5.92 10.67 2.58
C ARG A 5 -6.24 9.33 1.93
N SER A 6 -6.18 9.26 0.60
CA SER A 6 -6.43 8.00 -0.12
C SER A 6 -5.44 6.90 0.26
N ALA A 7 -4.18 7.23 0.54
CA ALA A 7 -3.19 6.27 1.02
C ALA A 7 -3.55 5.74 2.42
N VAL A 8 -3.99 6.59 3.33
CA VAL A 8 -4.47 6.16 4.66
C VAL A 8 -5.68 5.22 4.52
N HIS A 9 -6.68 5.56 3.71
CA HIS A 9 -7.84 4.67 3.50
C HIS A 9 -7.45 3.33 2.88
N ALA A 10 -6.54 3.33 1.91
CA ALA A 10 -6.02 2.10 1.34
C ALA A 10 -5.27 1.26 2.38
N ALA A 11 -4.46 1.87 3.25
CA ALA A 11 -3.73 1.18 4.32
C ALA A 11 -4.66 0.61 5.39
N LEU A 12 -5.67 1.36 5.84
CA LEU A 12 -6.64 0.92 6.85
C LEU A 12 -7.45 -0.31 6.41
N LEU A 13 -7.79 -0.41 5.12
CA LEU A 13 -8.39 -1.60 4.55
C LEU A 13 -7.49 -2.85 4.64
N GLN A 14 -6.17 -2.67 4.75
CA GLN A 14 -5.17 -3.75 4.85
C GLN A 14 -4.84 -4.13 6.28
N LEU A 15 -5.02 -3.19 7.22
CA LEU A 15 -4.66 -3.38 8.62
C LEU A 15 -5.77 -4.12 9.40
N PRO A 16 -5.40 -4.82 10.48
CA PRO A 16 -6.36 -5.42 11.42
C PRO A 16 -7.09 -4.34 12.22
N GLU A 17 -7.99 -4.75 13.10
CA GLU A 17 -8.76 -3.85 13.98
C GLU A 17 -7.85 -3.05 14.92
N LYS A 18 -6.84 -3.69 15.50
CA LYS A 18 -5.86 -3.09 16.43
C LYS A 18 -4.45 -3.18 15.86
N PHE A 19 -3.73 -2.06 15.85
CA PHE A 19 -2.37 -1.97 15.30
C PHE A 19 -1.60 -0.81 15.94
N SER A 20 -0.27 -0.81 15.81
CA SER A 20 0.56 0.30 16.30
C SER A 20 0.64 1.45 15.28
N GLU A 21 1.06 2.62 15.75
CA GLU A 21 1.36 3.76 14.86
C GLU A 21 2.43 3.41 13.81
N ILE A 22 3.43 2.62 14.20
CA ILE A 22 4.51 2.16 13.31
C ILE A 22 3.95 1.26 12.22
N ASP A 23 3.07 0.31 12.56
CA ASP A 23 2.41 -0.57 11.60
C ASP A 23 1.63 0.23 10.55
N LEU A 24 0.96 1.30 10.99
CA LEU A 24 0.24 2.18 10.08
C LEU A 24 1.17 2.85 9.08
N TYR A 25 2.28 3.43 9.53
CA TYR A 25 3.24 4.09 8.64
C TYR A 25 3.94 3.11 7.70
N ILE A 26 4.27 1.91 8.19
CA ILE A 26 4.78 0.82 7.35
C ILE A 26 3.74 0.42 6.31
N ALA A 27 2.47 0.27 6.69
CA ALA A 27 1.40 -0.08 5.75
C ALA A 27 1.22 1.00 4.67
N ILE A 28 1.21 2.28 5.05
CA ILE A 28 1.08 3.41 4.12
C ILE A 28 2.27 3.47 3.16
N ALA A 29 3.50 3.45 3.69
CA ALA A 29 4.71 3.48 2.86
C ALA A 29 4.79 2.23 1.96
N GLY A 30 4.39 1.08 2.50
CA GLY A 30 4.38 -0.21 1.81
C GLY A 30 3.45 -0.25 0.60
N LEU A 31 2.42 0.59 0.51
CA LEU A 31 1.54 0.68 -0.66
C LEU A 31 2.33 0.89 -1.97
N SER A 32 3.39 1.70 -1.94
CA SER A 32 4.22 1.98 -3.12
C SER A 32 5.19 0.87 -3.49
N TYR A 33 5.40 -0.10 -2.59
CA TYR A 33 6.34 -1.21 -2.76
C TYR A 33 5.62 -2.53 -3.01
N ARG A 34 4.32 -2.59 -2.74
CA ARG A 34 3.53 -3.82 -2.81
C ARG A 34 3.30 -4.22 -4.26
N GLY A 35 3.97 -5.28 -4.69
CA GLY A 35 4.01 -5.69 -6.10
C GLY A 35 5.11 -5.01 -6.92
N ASP A 36 5.98 -4.18 -6.31
CA ASP A 36 7.16 -3.66 -6.99
C ASP A 36 8.12 -4.82 -7.29
N PHE A 37 8.40 -5.07 -8.57
CA PHE A 37 9.24 -6.21 -8.95
C PHE A 37 10.67 -6.11 -8.37
N ARG A 38 11.14 -4.90 -8.07
CA ARG A 38 12.46 -4.68 -7.41
C ARG A 38 12.44 -5.14 -5.96
N MET A 39 11.30 -5.08 -5.29
CA MET A 39 11.14 -5.64 -3.94
C MET A 39 11.08 -7.17 -3.98
N ILE A 40 10.66 -7.76 -5.10
CA ILE A 40 10.74 -9.20 -5.33
C ILE A 40 12.20 -9.61 -5.52
N ILE A 41 12.95 -8.85 -6.34
CA ILE A 41 14.32 -9.17 -6.74
C ILE A 41 15.27 -7.99 -6.45
N GLY A 42 16.18 -8.20 -5.49
CA GLY A 42 17.37 -7.35 -5.33
C GLY A 42 17.23 -6.15 -4.39
N GLU A 43 16.06 -5.90 -3.79
CA GLU A 43 15.95 -4.95 -2.68
C GLU A 43 15.87 -5.68 -1.33
N ASP A 44 16.23 -4.95 -0.27
CA ASP A 44 16.09 -5.36 1.12
C ASP A 44 14.60 -5.61 1.47
N LYS A 45 14.29 -6.76 2.07
CA LYS A 45 12.92 -7.14 2.43
C LYS A 45 12.35 -6.26 3.55
N ASN A 46 13.22 -5.72 4.40
CA ASN A 46 12.87 -4.81 5.49
C ASN A 46 12.97 -3.33 5.08
N LYS A 47 13.22 -3.04 3.79
CA LYS A 47 13.41 -1.68 3.28
C LYS A 47 12.34 -0.68 3.72
N VAL A 48 11.07 -1.10 3.72
CA VAL A 48 9.96 -0.22 4.12
C VAL A 48 10.06 0.15 5.60
N ALA A 49 10.31 -0.82 6.48
CA ALA A 49 10.53 -0.56 7.90
C ALA A 49 11.77 0.33 8.12
N ASN A 50 12.86 0.05 7.40
CA ASN A 50 14.10 0.81 7.44
C ASN A 50 13.93 2.27 6.96
N ILE A 51 12.94 2.56 6.12
CA ILE A 51 12.57 3.93 5.72
C ILE A 51 11.76 4.62 6.81
N VAL A 52 10.80 3.90 7.41
CA VAL A 52 9.80 4.45 8.33
C VAL A 52 10.38 4.70 9.71
N GLN A 53 11.03 3.71 10.32
CA GLN A 53 11.45 3.77 11.73
C GLN A 53 12.34 4.98 12.04
N PRO A 54 13.37 5.32 11.23
CA PRO A 54 14.22 6.49 11.51
C PRO A 54 13.51 7.83 11.29
N GLN A 55 12.30 7.83 10.73
CA GLN A 55 11.58 9.03 10.30
C GLN A 55 10.17 9.13 10.89
N ILE A 56 9.87 8.40 11.97
CA ILE A 56 8.54 8.35 12.62
C ILE A 56 7.95 9.75 12.85
N GLU A 57 8.73 10.69 13.39
CA GLU A 57 8.22 12.05 13.67
C GLU A 57 7.79 12.80 12.42
N LYS A 58 8.45 12.57 11.28
CA LYS A 58 8.06 13.16 10.00
C LYS A 58 6.76 12.55 9.49
N PHE A 59 6.61 11.23 9.61
CA PHE A 59 5.36 10.54 9.29
C PHE A 59 4.22 11.05 10.18
N ARG A 60 4.45 11.18 11.49
CA ARG A 60 3.47 11.71 12.44
C ARG A 60 3.03 13.12 12.05
N THR A 61 3.98 14.02 11.80
CA THR A 61 3.67 15.39 11.36
C THR A 61 2.84 15.41 10.08
N LEU A 62 3.17 14.55 9.11
CA LEU A 62 2.51 14.48 7.81
C LEU A 62 1.09 13.94 7.88
N TYR A 63 0.84 12.92 8.71
CA TYR A 63 -0.44 12.20 8.75
C TYR A 63 -1.38 12.61 9.89
N THR A 64 -0.89 13.30 10.92
CA THR A 64 -1.73 13.83 12.02
C THR A 64 -2.99 14.58 11.54
N PRO A 65 -2.91 15.49 10.54
CA PRO A 65 -4.11 16.20 10.05
C PRO A 65 -5.14 15.27 9.43
N VAL A 66 -4.72 14.15 8.83
CA VAL A 66 -5.62 13.14 8.25
C VAL A 66 -6.29 12.35 9.36
N PHE A 67 -5.55 11.93 10.39
CA PHE A 67 -6.11 11.18 11.51
C PHE A 67 -7.13 11.97 12.30
N LYS A 68 -6.85 13.26 12.58
CA LYS A 68 -7.81 14.14 13.26
C LYS A 68 -9.15 14.24 12.51
N SER A 69 -9.13 14.16 11.18
CA SER A 69 -10.35 14.19 10.36
C SER A 69 -11.14 12.88 10.33
N MET A 70 -10.64 11.82 10.97
CA MET A 70 -11.25 10.48 11.03
C MET A 70 -11.41 9.97 12.47
N SER A 71 -11.44 10.88 13.44
CA SER A 71 -11.50 10.56 14.88
C SER A 71 -12.77 9.79 15.28
N ASP A 72 -13.80 9.79 14.44
CA ASP A 72 -15.02 9.00 14.62
C ASP A 72 -14.88 7.52 14.22
N ARG A 73 -13.83 7.15 13.47
CA ARG A 73 -13.58 5.78 12.98
C ARG A 73 -12.21 5.23 13.32
N LEU A 74 -11.32 6.07 13.86
CA LEU A 74 -9.98 5.70 14.30
C LEU A 74 -9.75 6.27 15.70
N SER A 75 -9.72 5.38 16.67
CA SER A 75 -9.40 5.68 18.06
C SER A 75 -7.90 5.61 18.30
N ILE A 76 -7.36 6.56 19.06
CA ILE A 76 -5.94 6.68 19.37
C ILE A 76 -5.79 6.55 20.90
N ASN A 77 -5.41 5.37 21.36
CA ASN A 77 -5.08 5.07 22.76
C ASN A 77 -3.61 4.59 22.84
N SER A 78 -3.32 3.60 23.70
CA SER A 78 -2.03 2.89 23.67
C SER A 78 -1.76 2.21 22.31
N PHE A 79 -2.83 1.89 21.58
CA PHE A 79 -2.81 1.40 20.20
C PHE A 79 -3.81 2.19 19.35
N LEU A 80 -3.68 2.06 18.04
CA LEU A 80 -4.68 2.52 17.09
C LEU A 80 -5.73 1.42 16.92
N GLU A 81 -7.00 1.81 17.00
CA GLU A 81 -8.14 0.92 16.85
C GLU A 81 -9.11 1.48 15.82
N GLN A 82 -9.52 0.67 14.85
CA GLN A 82 -10.40 1.07 13.75
C GLN A 82 -11.65 0.20 13.69
N ASP A 83 -12.76 0.78 13.24
CA ASP A 83 -13.97 0.01 12.93
C ASP A 83 -13.78 -0.82 11.64
N LYS A 84 -14.06 -2.13 11.71
CA LYS A 84 -14.03 -3.08 10.58
C LYS A 84 -15.42 -3.46 10.05
N SER A 85 -16.48 -2.76 10.48
CA SER A 85 -17.83 -2.92 9.96
C SER A 85 -17.90 -2.74 8.44
N SER A 86 -18.95 -3.29 7.83
CA SER A 86 -19.23 -3.08 6.40
C SER A 86 -19.40 -1.59 6.06
N GLU A 87 -19.94 -0.79 6.98
CA GLU A 87 -20.08 0.66 6.79
C GLU A 87 -18.71 1.36 6.74
N SER A 88 -17.82 1.06 7.69
CA SER A 88 -16.45 1.60 7.70
C SER A 88 -15.65 1.14 6.48
N LYS A 89 -15.77 -0.14 6.11
CA LYS A 89 -15.18 -0.68 4.87
C LYS A 89 -15.65 0.10 3.63
N LEU A 90 -16.96 0.35 3.49
CA LEU A 90 -17.54 1.12 2.40
C LEU A 90 -16.99 2.56 2.37
N TYR A 91 -16.95 3.21 3.54
CA TYR A 91 -16.41 4.56 3.71
C TYR A 91 -14.98 4.67 3.16
N HIS A 92 -14.11 3.70 3.47
CA HIS A 92 -12.74 3.65 2.95
C HIS A 92 -12.70 3.34 1.44
N LEU A 93 -13.50 2.38 0.98
CA LEU A 93 -13.57 1.98 -0.43
C LEU A 93 -13.95 3.16 -1.35
N GLN A 94 -14.90 4.01 -0.95
CA GLN A 94 -15.31 5.19 -1.70
C GLN A 94 -14.17 6.21 -1.91
N ARG A 95 -13.22 6.27 -0.96
CA ARG A 95 -12.10 7.23 -0.90
C ARG A 95 -10.79 6.70 -1.48
N LEU A 96 -10.82 5.48 -2.01
CA LEU A 96 -9.70 4.92 -2.77
C LEU A 96 -9.41 5.76 -4.02
N PRO A 97 -8.16 5.76 -4.51
CA PRO A 97 -7.80 6.38 -5.78
C PRO A 97 -8.67 5.86 -6.93
N GLN A 98 -9.05 6.74 -7.87
CA GLN A 98 -9.97 6.38 -8.95
C GLN A 98 -9.44 5.24 -9.84
N ASN A 99 -8.13 5.22 -10.12
CA ASN A 99 -7.50 4.14 -10.88
C ASN A 99 -7.61 2.79 -10.17
N LEU A 100 -7.51 2.76 -8.84
CA LEU A 100 -7.72 1.54 -8.06
C LEU A 100 -9.18 1.11 -8.11
N LYS A 101 -10.14 2.03 -7.88
CA LYS A 101 -11.57 1.74 -8.02
C LYS A 101 -11.91 1.17 -9.41
N ASN A 102 -11.36 1.75 -10.48
CA ASN A 102 -11.52 1.24 -11.84
C ASN A 102 -11.00 -0.19 -12.01
N ILE A 103 -9.91 -0.56 -11.34
CA ILE A 103 -9.40 -1.95 -11.35
C ILE A 103 -10.36 -2.88 -10.61
N LEU A 104 -10.90 -2.46 -9.47
CA LEU A 104 -11.88 -3.25 -8.71
C LEU A 104 -13.15 -3.49 -9.52
N PHE A 105 -13.65 -2.46 -10.20
CA PHE A 105 -14.88 -2.54 -11.01
C PHE A 105 -14.75 -3.44 -12.24
N ARG A 106 -13.54 -3.60 -12.80
CA ARG A 106 -13.31 -4.44 -13.99
C ARG A 106 -13.67 -5.91 -13.77
N SER A 107 -13.59 -6.40 -12.53
CA SER A 107 -13.97 -7.77 -12.20
C SER A 107 -15.49 -7.98 -12.16
N TYR A 108 -16.28 -6.91 -12.14
CA TYR A 108 -17.75 -6.92 -12.03
C TYR A 108 -18.42 -6.61 -13.38
N LYS A 109 -17.90 -7.20 -14.47
CA LYS A 109 -18.43 -7.03 -15.84
C LYS A 109 -19.93 -7.35 -15.87
N ASN A 110 -20.73 -6.30 -16.12
CA ASN A 110 -22.19 -6.26 -16.30
C ASN A 110 -23.05 -6.34 -15.01
N LYS A 111 -23.73 -5.22 -14.69
CA LYS A 111 -25.09 -5.07 -14.07
C LYS A 111 -25.27 -4.18 -12.83
N LEU A 112 -24.27 -3.44 -12.34
CA LEU A 112 -24.46 -2.56 -11.16
C LEU A 112 -23.77 -1.19 -11.33
N ASN A 113 -24.37 -0.13 -10.76
CA ASN A 113 -23.71 1.17 -10.57
C ASN A 113 -22.50 0.97 -9.63
N ASN A 114 -21.44 1.78 -9.81
CA ASN A 114 -20.20 1.78 -9.04
C ASN A 114 -20.45 1.73 -7.52
N ASP A 115 -21.44 2.46 -7.01
CA ASP A 115 -21.73 2.51 -5.57
C ASP A 115 -22.18 1.15 -5.03
N ARG A 116 -23.04 0.44 -5.76
CA ARG A 116 -23.48 -0.91 -5.38
C ARG A 116 -22.33 -1.91 -5.39
N ILE A 117 -21.41 -1.79 -6.35
CA ILE A 117 -20.20 -2.64 -6.36
C ILE A 117 -19.36 -2.41 -5.10
N LEU A 118 -19.22 -1.16 -4.65
CA LEU A 118 -18.50 -0.86 -3.41
C LEU A 118 -19.23 -1.37 -2.17
N GLU A 119 -20.57 -1.28 -2.14
CA GLU A 119 -21.39 -1.85 -1.06
C GLU A 119 -21.24 -3.37 -0.96
N ASP A 120 -21.27 -4.06 -2.10
CA ASP A 120 -21.10 -5.51 -2.16
C ASP A 120 -19.67 -5.92 -1.74
N LEU A 121 -18.65 -5.20 -2.23
CA LEU A 121 -17.27 -5.39 -1.80
C LEU A 121 -17.10 -5.18 -0.30
N ALA A 122 -17.77 -4.19 0.29
CA ALA A 122 -17.66 -3.90 1.71
C ALA A 122 -18.19 -5.05 2.58
N LYS A 123 -19.12 -5.87 2.07
CA LYS A 123 -19.67 -7.03 2.78
C LYS A 123 -18.79 -8.28 2.68
N GLN A 124 -17.82 -8.31 1.76
CA GLN A 124 -16.94 -9.47 1.58
C GLN A 124 -15.87 -9.54 2.68
N ASP A 125 -15.60 -10.76 3.15
CA ASP A 125 -14.55 -11.03 4.14
C ASP A 125 -13.15 -10.84 3.55
N ASP A 126 -12.98 -11.09 2.25
CA ASP A 126 -11.70 -11.01 1.56
C ASP A 126 -11.47 -9.66 0.85
N VAL A 127 -12.27 -8.63 1.15
CA VAL A 127 -12.13 -7.29 0.57
C VAL A 127 -10.70 -6.73 0.68
N SER A 128 -10.03 -6.99 1.80
CA SER A 128 -8.62 -6.61 2.01
C SER A 128 -7.71 -7.22 0.94
N LYS A 129 -7.90 -8.52 0.64
CA LYS A 129 -7.16 -9.25 -0.39
C LYS A 129 -7.48 -8.75 -1.79
N ILE A 130 -8.74 -8.43 -2.08
CA ILE A 130 -9.16 -7.87 -3.37
C ILE A 130 -8.50 -6.51 -3.62
N VAL A 131 -8.59 -5.60 -2.64
CA VAL A 131 -7.95 -4.27 -2.69
C VAL A 131 -6.43 -4.40 -2.85
N ARG A 132 -5.82 -5.32 -2.09
CA ARG A 132 -4.39 -5.64 -2.18
C ARG A 132 -3.96 -6.04 -3.59
N ASN A 133 -4.71 -6.94 -4.23
CA ASN A 133 -4.39 -7.40 -5.58
C ASN A 133 -4.48 -6.25 -6.59
N GLY A 134 -5.46 -5.36 -6.42
CA GLY A 134 -5.58 -4.13 -7.20
C GLY A 134 -4.34 -3.22 -7.05
N ILE A 135 -3.89 -2.98 -5.81
CA ILE A 135 -2.68 -2.22 -5.52
C ILE A 135 -1.45 -2.87 -6.17
N CYS A 136 -1.26 -4.17 -5.96
CA CYS A 136 -0.15 -4.93 -6.55
C CYS A 136 -0.08 -4.74 -8.07
N ARG A 137 -1.22 -4.81 -8.76
CA ARG A 137 -1.28 -4.65 -10.21
C ARG A 137 -0.85 -3.26 -10.67
N ILE A 138 -1.26 -2.20 -9.95
CA ILE A 138 -0.87 -0.82 -10.27
C ILE A 138 0.65 -0.66 -10.12
N VAL A 139 1.18 -1.08 -8.97
CA VAL A 139 2.60 -0.89 -8.63
C VAL A 139 3.50 -1.76 -9.50
N PHE A 140 3.12 -3.00 -9.76
CA PHE A 140 3.87 -3.90 -10.64
C PHE A 140 4.01 -3.31 -12.04
N TYR A 141 2.90 -2.85 -12.63
CA TYR A 141 2.95 -2.24 -13.96
C TYR A 141 3.84 -1.00 -13.99
N SER A 142 3.73 -0.12 -12.98
CA SER A 142 4.55 1.09 -12.91
C SER A 142 6.04 0.78 -12.73
N SER A 143 6.40 -0.11 -11.80
CA SER A 143 7.79 -0.45 -11.50
C SER A 143 8.48 -1.16 -12.67
N LEU A 144 7.80 -2.11 -13.32
CA LEU A 144 8.30 -2.81 -14.49
C LEU A 144 8.59 -1.83 -15.64
N MET A 145 7.65 -0.93 -15.95
CA MET A 145 7.84 0.07 -17.00
C MET A 145 8.98 1.06 -16.69
N GLN A 146 9.17 1.43 -15.43
CA GLN A 146 10.30 2.27 -15.03
C GLN A 146 11.64 1.58 -15.27
N SER A 147 11.72 0.27 -15.05
CA SER A 147 12.98 -0.47 -15.16
C SER A 147 13.30 -0.87 -16.59
N ILE A 148 12.30 -1.21 -17.41
CA ILE A 148 12.48 -1.43 -18.85
C ILE A 148 13.01 -0.18 -19.53
N LYS A 149 12.48 1.01 -19.18
CA LYS A 149 12.97 2.29 -19.71
C LYS A 149 14.39 2.65 -19.24
N GLY A 150 14.87 2.06 -18.14
CA GLY A 150 16.22 2.29 -17.61
C GLY A 150 17.31 1.38 -18.18
N ILE A 151 16.94 0.30 -18.87
CA ILE A 151 17.88 -0.68 -19.46
C ILE A 151 18.61 -0.18 -20.74
N PRO A 152 18.10 0.74 -21.60
CA PRO A 152 18.79 1.08 -22.84
C PRO A 152 19.97 2.05 -22.70
N THR A 153 20.36 2.51 -21.50
CA THR A 153 21.34 3.62 -21.38
C THR A 153 22.58 3.32 -20.51
N ALA A 154 22.62 2.20 -19.76
CA ALA A 154 23.69 1.95 -18.77
C ALA A 154 24.75 0.91 -19.17
N GLY A 155 24.58 0.17 -20.28
CA GLY A 155 25.51 -0.87 -20.73
C GLY A 155 25.43 -2.17 -19.91
N LEU A 156 25.39 -3.31 -20.62
CA LEU A 156 25.13 -4.65 -20.05
C LEU A 156 26.08 -5.05 -18.90
N LEU A 157 27.32 -4.57 -18.88
CA LEU A 157 28.33 -4.94 -17.88
C LEU A 157 28.12 -4.28 -16.50
N LYS A 158 27.67 -3.02 -16.44
CA LYS A 158 27.38 -2.35 -15.14
C LYS A 158 26.14 -2.93 -14.47
N SER A 159 25.17 -3.41 -15.26
CA SER A 159 23.96 -4.06 -14.78
C SER A 159 24.22 -5.36 -13.99
N VAL A 160 25.26 -6.13 -14.34
CA VAL A 160 25.62 -7.38 -13.65
C VAL A 160 26.20 -7.11 -12.27
N VAL A 161 27.20 -6.21 -12.17
CA VAL A 161 27.82 -5.84 -10.88
C VAL A 161 26.80 -5.17 -9.95
N TYR A 162 25.94 -4.30 -10.51
CA TYR A 162 24.89 -3.65 -9.73
C TYR A 162 23.84 -4.65 -9.21
N SER A 163 23.42 -5.62 -10.04
CA SER A 163 22.48 -6.67 -9.64
C SER A 163 23.03 -7.54 -8.52
N TYR A 164 24.34 -7.82 -8.51
CA TYR A 164 24.99 -8.60 -7.44
C TYR A 164 24.92 -7.91 -6.07
N SER A 165 25.23 -6.62 -6.00
CA SER A 165 25.15 -5.85 -4.75
C SER A 165 23.73 -5.81 -4.16
N LYS A 166 22.73 -5.80 -5.04
CA LYS A 166 21.30 -5.83 -4.72
C LYS A 166 20.87 -7.18 -4.18
N LEU A 167 21.28 -8.27 -4.82
CA LEU A 167 21.03 -9.63 -4.32
C LEU A 167 21.67 -9.87 -2.94
N ASN A 168 22.89 -9.38 -2.72
CA ASN A 168 23.54 -9.49 -1.41
C ASN A 168 22.78 -8.76 -0.29
N LYS A 169 22.22 -7.56 -0.56
CA LYS A 169 21.36 -6.87 0.41
C LYS A 169 20.11 -7.68 0.74
N MET A 170 19.45 -8.23 -0.29
CA MET A 170 18.26 -9.07 -0.12
C MET A 170 18.56 -10.30 0.74
N VAL A 171 19.64 -11.03 0.45
CA VAL A 171 20.03 -12.23 1.21
C VAL A 171 20.32 -11.88 2.67
N LYS A 172 21.10 -10.82 2.93
CA LYS A 172 21.38 -10.39 4.31
C LYS A 172 20.11 -10.08 5.09
N SER A 173 19.11 -9.45 4.46
CA SER A 173 17.83 -9.14 5.10
C SER A 173 16.92 -10.34 5.38
N MET A 174 17.21 -11.52 4.82
CA MET A 174 16.42 -12.73 5.06
C MET A 174 16.89 -13.54 6.28
N PHE A 175 18.12 -13.33 6.74
CA PHE A 175 18.76 -14.09 7.82
C PHE A 175 19.08 -13.22 9.06
N LEU A 176 18.52 -12.00 9.11
CA LEU A 176 18.52 -11.06 10.21
C LEU A 176 17.07 -10.77 10.61
#